data_AF-A0A7S0S4K9-F1
#
_entry.id   AF-A0A7S0S4K9-F1
#
_cell.length_a   1.000
_cell.length_b   1.000
_cell.length_c   1.000
_cell.angle_alpha   90.00
_cell.angle_beta   90.00
_cell.angle_gamma   90.00
#
_symmetry.space_group_name_H-M   'P 1'
#
loop_
_entity.id
_entity.type
_entity.pdbx_description
1 polymer ?
#
loop_
_entity_poly.entity_id
_entity_poly.type
_entity_poly.pdbx_seq_one_letter_code
_entity_poly.pdbx_strand_id
1 'polypeptide(L)'
;VEEVLGVGAVKKDEVAGSGGKKGGQDEEGDEDMADAHLLADDGPGVTNIDLRPKYMTPMEVEAMMKELWAKEWHLLSYVFGPGTGGGEYGGAVHAGKAGYVPGPAARPGGGPEAKGGYRMFFLRTLPVAPNKFRPPSKVGEEMFEHPQNVNLGKILTACLDMANDGPVKLPETAAGTTPGTGPDLAALRAAHLGRMVGNWLKLQDAVAALMDSTLAENNAGGGQGIRQALEKKEGLFRKNMMGKRVNFAARSVISPDPYIGCGEIGIPPYFAKRLCFPEPVTPWNVERLRASVLRGPHALNGAVAVEDEYGRLVSLATLDRTRVEGLAKTLLANSTDAKTTGAGKAGGAAGGGAHKQELPKLRPNKIVYRHLQDGDLMLTNRQPTLHKPGLMAHRARVLKGEKTIRMHYANCSTFNADFDGDEINLHLPQDQLGRAEGYTIVHADQQFIVPTDGKPIRGLIQDHVVAGVLLCCRDTWLSRDQYTQLVYLACAEWRARGAGGGDREGPVLEPPAMLKPRTLWAGRQVVSSVLTYYTRGLPPLTFEVGGKVPADYWGRTGEHHMLFHKGYFVSGTVDKAAFGKFGLVHAVQELYGNTAAGRLLSAFSRLFTAYLQWHGFTCGFDDLLLVAAAE
;
A
#
# COMPACT_ATOMS: atom_id res chain seq x y z
N VAL A 1 39.38 16.48 -13.09
CA VAL A 1 39.11 15.69 -14.32
C VAL A 1 37.96 16.28 -15.14
N GLU A 2 37.18 17.23 -14.60
CA GLU A 2 36.21 18.03 -15.39
C GLU A 2 36.83 19.25 -16.11
N GLU A 3 38.16 19.37 -16.17
CA GLU A 3 38.86 20.46 -16.86
C GLU A 3 39.59 20.02 -18.14
N VAL A 4 39.41 18.76 -18.57
CA VAL A 4 40.11 18.19 -19.75
C VAL A 4 39.17 17.78 -20.89
N LEU A 5 37.84 17.82 -20.68
CA LEU A 5 36.87 17.47 -21.71
C LEU A 5 35.93 18.65 -21.97
N GLY A 6 36.41 19.59 -22.78
CA GLY A 6 35.63 20.72 -23.29
C GLY A 6 34.49 20.26 -24.18
N VAL A 7 33.34 19.98 -23.57
CA VAL A 7 32.07 19.79 -24.26
C VAL A 7 31.12 20.86 -23.77
N GLY A 8 30.87 21.85 -24.63
CA GLY A 8 29.98 22.98 -24.36
C GLY A 8 28.54 22.51 -24.12
N ALA A 9 28.00 22.89 -22.96
CA ALA A 9 26.58 22.73 -22.65
C ALA A 9 25.76 23.77 -23.42
N VAL A 10 24.93 23.30 -24.36
CA VAL A 10 23.87 24.13 -24.95
C VAL A 10 22.60 23.96 -24.13
N LYS A 11 22.22 25.03 -23.42
CA LYS A 11 20.93 25.20 -22.74
C LYS A 11 19.80 25.16 -23.77
N LYS A 12 18.75 24.38 -23.51
CA LYS A 12 17.44 24.56 -24.14
C LYS A 12 16.56 25.38 -23.19
N ASP A 13 16.34 26.63 -23.55
CA ASP A 13 15.26 27.44 -22.99
C ASP A 13 13.95 27.09 -23.70
N GLU A 14 12.91 26.87 -22.92
CA GLU A 14 11.52 26.80 -23.35
C GLU A 14 11.02 28.22 -23.65
N VAL A 15 10.41 28.43 -24.83
CA VAL A 15 9.42 29.50 -25.03
C VAL A 15 8.26 28.98 -25.89
N ALA A 16 7.07 29.30 -25.40
CA ALA A 16 5.76 28.97 -25.92
C ALA A 16 5.40 29.65 -27.24
N GLY A 17 4.34 29.15 -27.89
CA GLY A 17 3.37 30.04 -28.51
C GLY A 17 2.94 29.72 -29.95
N SER A 18 1.69 29.25 -30.04
CA SER A 18 0.66 29.64 -31.02
C SER A 18 0.79 29.27 -32.51
N GLY A 19 -0.25 28.55 -32.98
CA GLY A 19 -1.12 29.08 -34.04
C GLY A 19 -0.90 28.60 -35.47
N GLY A 20 -1.95 28.00 -36.06
CA GLY A 20 -2.36 28.34 -37.42
C GLY A 20 -2.14 27.32 -38.55
N LYS A 21 -3.24 26.66 -38.90
CA LYS A 21 -3.66 26.02 -40.18
C LYS A 21 -3.00 26.42 -41.52
N LYS A 22 -3.19 25.48 -42.48
CA LYS A 22 -3.07 25.48 -43.96
C LYS A 22 -1.67 25.08 -44.47
N GLY A 23 -1.46 24.17 -45.41
CA GLY A 23 -2.28 23.70 -46.53
C GLY A 23 -1.74 24.33 -47.81
N GLY A 24 -0.96 23.58 -48.59
CA GLY A 24 -0.42 24.01 -49.88
C GLY A 24 0.67 23.05 -50.38
N GLN A 25 0.42 22.44 -51.54
CA GLN A 25 1.44 21.85 -52.43
C GLN A 25 2.38 22.97 -52.90
N ASP A 26 3.63 22.65 -53.22
CA ASP A 26 4.33 23.16 -54.41
C ASP A 26 5.58 22.30 -54.67
N GLU A 27 5.78 21.98 -55.96
CA GLU A 27 6.95 21.34 -56.56
C GLU A 27 8.04 22.38 -56.81
N GLU A 28 9.30 22.01 -56.64
CA GLU A 28 10.54 22.54 -57.29
C GLU A 28 11.70 21.80 -56.60
N GLY A 29 12.68 21.15 -57.25
CA GLY A 29 13.39 21.52 -58.45
C GLY A 29 14.86 21.74 -58.05
N ASP A 30 15.61 20.66 -57.79
CA ASP A 30 17.02 20.73 -57.35
C ASP A 30 17.95 20.52 -58.55
N GLU A 31 18.48 21.63 -59.09
CA GLU A 31 19.76 21.66 -59.78
C GLU A 31 20.62 22.82 -59.24
N ASP A 32 21.88 22.47 -58.98
CA ASP A 32 23.08 23.28 -58.88
C ASP A 32 23.32 24.21 -57.67
N MET A 33 24.37 23.87 -56.89
CA MET A 33 25.62 24.63 -56.97
C MET A 33 26.79 23.88 -56.33
N ALA A 34 27.84 23.76 -57.14
CA ALA A 34 29.20 23.48 -56.75
C ALA A 34 29.79 24.63 -55.91
N ASP A 35 30.71 24.32 -54.99
CA ASP A 35 32.05 24.92 -54.97
C ASP A 35 32.82 24.53 -53.69
N ALA A 36 33.85 23.71 -53.87
CA ALA A 36 35.05 23.71 -53.04
C ALA A 36 36.19 22.99 -53.79
N HIS A 37 36.71 23.63 -54.84
CA HIS A 37 38.08 23.37 -55.29
C HIS A 37 39.04 24.23 -54.47
N LEU A 38 40.08 23.61 -53.90
CA LEU A 38 41.50 24.04 -53.89
C LEU A 38 42.20 23.57 -52.62
N LEU A 39 42.99 22.49 -52.77
CA LEU A 39 44.40 22.36 -52.35
C LEU A 39 44.77 20.87 -52.49
N ALA A 40 45.22 20.48 -53.67
CA ALA A 40 45.96 19.23 -53.89
C ALA A 40 47.12 19.56 -54.83
N ASP A 41 48.29 19.74 -54.22
CA ASP A 41 49.58 19.58 -54.87
C ASP A 41 49.84 18.06 -54.88
N ASP A 42 49.85 17.46 -56.06
CA ASP A 42 49.94 16.02 -56.25
C ASP A 42 51.37 15.50 -56.01
N GLY A 43 51.58 14.90 -54.82
CA GLY A 43 52.58 13.85 -54.61
C GLY A 43 51.91 12.47 -54.66
N PRO A 44 52.50 11.44 -55.28
CA PRO A 44 51.82 10.15 -55.47
C PRO A 44 51.83 9.36 -54.17
N GLY A 45 50.68 9.23 -53.49
CA GLY A 45 50.62 8.34 -52.32
C GLY A 45 49.44 8.42 -51.35
N VAL A 46 48.30 9.02 -51.68
CA VAL A 46 47.14 9.01 -50.77
C VAL A 46 45.89 8.46 -51.46
N THR A 47 45.47 7.27 -51.06
CA THR A 47 44.20 6.66 -51.48
C THR A 47 43.02 7.50 -50.98
N ASN A 48 42.17 7.93 -51.90
CA ASN A 48 40.89 8.59 -51.61
C ASN A 48 40.08 7.79 -50.58
N ILE A 49 39.79 8.39 -49.43
CA ILE A 49 38.92 7.82 -48.41
C ILE A 49 37.47 8.07 -48.84
N ASP A 50 36.75 7.00 -49.16
CA ASP A 50 35.34 7.03 -49.52
C ASP A 50 34.49 7.41 -48.30
N LEU A 51 33.97 8.64 -48.28
CA LEU A 51 33.21 9.25 -47.17
C LEU A 51 31.73 8.83 -47.10
N ARG A 52 31.27 7.90 -47.95
CA ARG A 52 29.87 7.44 -47.95
C ARG A 52 29.58 6.58 -46.70
N PRO A 53 28.41 6.74 -46.05
CA PRO A 53 28.04 5.92 -44.91
C PRO A 53 27.93 4.45 -45.32
N LYS A 54 28.75 3.59 -44.71
CA LYS A 54 28.74 2.14 -44.91
C LYS A 54 28.11 1.47 -43.70
N TYR A 55 27.17 0.55 -43.93
CA TYR A 55 26.60 -0.28 -42.87
C TYR A 55 27.65 -1.26 -42.35
N MET A 56 27.81 -1.30 -41.03
CA MET A 56 28.72 -2.23 -40.36
C MET A 56 27.91 -3.35 -39.72
N THR A 57 28.31 -4.59 -39.96
CA THR A 57 27.59 -5.76 -39.42
C THR A 57 27.85 -5.91 -37.92
N PRO A 58 26.92 -6.48 -37.14
CA PRO A 58 27.13 -6.72 -35.71
C PRO A 58 28.38 -7.56 -35.39
N MET A 59 28.78 -8.46 -36.29
CA MET A 59 29.98 -9.28 -36.14
C MET A 59 31.27 -8.48 -36.30
N GLU A 60 31.31 -7.51 -37.22
CA GLU A 60 32.44 -6.59 -37.37
C GLU A 60 32.56 -5.67 -36.15
N VAL A 61 31.44 -5.15 -35.64
CA VAL A 61 31.41 -4.36 -34.39
C VAL A 61 31.89 -5.20 -33.20
N GLU A 62 31.46 -6.46 -33.08
CA GLU A 62 31.92 -7.36 -32.03
C GLU A 62 33.43 -7.62 -32.12
N ALA A 63 33.97 -7.81 -33.33
CA ALA A 63 35.40 -8.00 -33.54
C ALA A 63 36.22 -6.76 -33.14
N MET A 64 35.74 -5.56 -33.49
CA MET A 64 36.37 -4.30 -33.06
C MET A 64 36.33 -4.12 -31.55
N MET A 65 35.18 -4.39 -30.92
CA MET A 65 35.01 -4.32 -29.47
C MET A 65 35.90 -5.34 -28.73
N LYS A 66 36.10 -6.53 -29.31
CA LYS A 66 37.02 -7.54 -28.79
C LYS A 66 38.47 -7.06 -28.81
N GLU A 67 38.92 -6.44 -29.90
CA GLU A 67 40.27 -5.85 -30.00
C GLU A 67 40.45 -4.68 -29.02
N LEU A 68 39.43 -3.84 -28.87
CA LEU A 68 39.42 -2.75 -27.90
C LEU A 68 39.54 -3.28 -26.47
N TRP A 69 38.72 -4.26 -26.09
CA TRP A 69 38.80 -4.89 -24.77
C TRP A 69 40.10 -5.67 -24.58
N ALA A 70 40.73 -6.20 -25.62
CA ALA A 70 42.02 -6.87 -25.50
C ALA A 70 43.16 -5.90 -25.14
N LYS A 71 43.13 -4.67 -25.69
CA LYS A 71 44.15 -3.62 -25.48
C LYS A 71 43.88 -2.79 -24.24
N GLU A 72 42.64 -2.31 -24.07
CA GLU A 72 42.27 -1.30 -23.08
C GLU A 72 41.48 -1.86 -21.88
N TRP A 73 41.56 -3.18 -21.62
CA TRP A 73 40.82 -3.81 -20.52
C TRP A 73 41.06 -3.13 -19.16
N HIS A 74 42.26 -2.60 -18.95
CA HIS A 74 42.65 -1.96 -17.70
C HIS A 74 41.79 -0.73 -17.41
N LEU A 75 41.56 0.14 -18.41
CA LEU A 75 40.66 1.30 -18.28
C LEU A 75 39.19 0.87 -18.20
N LEU A 76 38.77 -0.05 -19.07
CA LEU A 76 37.38 -0.50 -19.16
C LEU A 76 36.91 -1.23 -17.91
N SER A 77 37.83 -1.88 -17.19
CA SER A 77 37.56 -2.48 -15.87
C SER A 77 37.24 -1.45 -14.78
N TYR A 78 37.72 -0.20 -14.90
CA TYR A 78 37.29 0.87 -13.98
C TYR A 78 35.91 1.41 -14.32
N VAL A 79 35.54 1.38 -15.61
CA VAL A 79 34.26 1.91 -16.08
C VAL A 79 33.12 0.93 -15.82
N PHE A 80 33.34 -0.37 -16.10
CA PHE A 80 32.31 -1.40 -16.03
C PHE A 80 32.54 -2.45 -14.93
N GLY A 81 33.67 -2.41 -14.22
CA GLY A 81 33.93 -3.32 -13.11
C GLY A 81 33.14 -2.91 -11.87
N PRO A 82 32.63 -3.88 -11.08
CA PRO A 82 32.00 -3.57 -9.81
C PRO A 82 33.03 -2.85 -8.92
N GLY A 83 32.62 -1.74 -8.29
CA GLY A 83 33.47 -1.00 -7.36
C GLY A 83 34.17 -1.96 -6.38
N THR A 84 35.43 -1.66 -6.02
CA THR A 84 36.38 -2.47 -5.23
C THR A 84 35.80 -3.06 -3.94
N GLY A 85 34.95 -4.06 -4.07
CA GLY A 85 34.17 -4.70 -3.04
C GLY A 85 33.95 -6.15 -3.43
N GLY A 86 35.04 -6.86 -3.70
CA GLY A 86 35.06 -8.31 -3.75
C GLY A 86 34.77 -8.85 -2.35
N GLY A 87 33.50 -8.93 -1.99
CA GLY A 87 33.05 -9.86 -0.97
C GLY A 87 33.15 -11.26 -1.55
N GLU A 88 34.27 -11.95 -1.30
CA GLU A 88 34.27 -13.40 -1.38
C GLU A 88 33.31 -13.92 -0.33
N TYR A 89 32.40 -14.78 -0.77
CA TYR A 89 31.85 -15.80 0.09
C TYR A 89 33.02 -16.56 0.74
N GLY A 90 33.24 -16.29 2.03
CA GLY A 90 34.07 -17.11 2.91
C GLY A 90 35.55 -16.73 2.99
N GLY A 91 35.87 -15.56 3.56
CA GLY A 91 37.23 -15.28 4.01
C GLY A 91 37.39 -13.86 4.53
N ALA A 92 37.49 -13.70 5.85
CA ALA A 92 37.70 -12.40 6.49
C ALA A 92 38.99 -11.73 5.97
N VAL A 93 38.91 -10.50 5.47
CA VAL A 93 40.11 -9.66 5.26
C VAL A 93 39.87 -8.27 5.82
N HIS A 94 40.80 -7.91 6.71
CA HIS A 94 40.85 -6.69 7.50
C HIS A 94 40.71 -5.40 6.69
N ALA A 95 39.89 -4.49 7.22
CA ALA A 95 40.00 -3.06 6.95
C ALA A 95 41.39 -2.56 7.38
N GLY A 96 42.21 -2.13 6.42
CA GLY A 96 43.57 -1.65 6.67
C GLY A 96 43.99 -0.54 5.71
N LYS A 97 43.96 0.69 6.24
CA LYS A 97 44.64 1.93 5.81
C LYS A 97 44.29 2.55 4.44
N ALA A 98 43.90 3.83 4.53
CA ALA A 98 43.83 4.76 3.41
C ALA A 98 45.19 4.83 2.68
N GLY A 99 45.15 4.71 1.34
CA GLY A 99 46.29 4.97 0.46
C GLY A 99 46.87 3.77 -0.29
N TYR A 100 46.36 2.54 -0.13
CA TYR A 100 46.82 1.40 -0.92
C TYR A 100 46.03 1.27 -2.23
N VAL A 101 46.68 1.55 -3.36
CA VAL A 101 46.17 1.24 -4.70
C VAL A 101 46.70 -0.16 -5.05
N PRO A 102 45.85 -1.22 -5.11
CA PRO A 102 46.35 -2.56 -5.44
C PRO A 102 46.90 -2.57 -6.87
N GLY A 103 48.03 -3.21 -7.09
CA GLY A 103 48.59 -3.41 -8.42
C GLY A 103 47.65 -4.19 -9.36
N PRO A 104 47.85 -4.10 -10.69
CA PRO A 104 46.93 -4.62 -11.72
C PRO A 104 46.63 -6.13 -11.64
N ALA A 105 47.47 -6.90 -10.95
CA ALA A 105 47.29 -8.34 -10.76
C ALA A 105 46.47 -8.74 -9.50
N ALA A 106 46.25 -7.81 -8.57
CA ALA A 106 45.61 -8.10 -7.27
C ALA A 106 44.15 -7.63 -7.18
N ARG A 107 43.51 -7.33 -8.32
CA ARG A 107 42.13 -6.82 -8.37
C ARG A 107 41.17 -7.89 -8.91
N PRO A 108 39.94 -8.00 -8.37
CA PRO A 108 38.93 -8.88 -8.93
C PRO A 108 38.68 -8.45 -10.38
N GLY A 109 38.96 -9.34 -11.34
CA GLY A 109 38.96 -9.03 -12.78
C GLY A 109 40.32 -9.05 -13.46
N GLY A 110 41.43 -9.30 -12.77
CA GLY A 110 42.76 -9.49 -13.38
C GLY A 110 42.96 -10.81 -14.16
N GLY A 111 41.95 -11.27 -14.92
CA GLY A 111 41.95 -12.55 -15.61
C GLY A 111 41.37 -12.50 -17.04
N PRO A 112 41.34 -13.64 -17.76
CA PRO A 112 40.75 -13.76 -19.10
C PRO A 112 39.28 -13.29 -19.17
N GLU A 113 38.57 -13.27 -18.05
CA GLU A 113 37.18 -12.80 -17.97
C GLU A 113 37.02 -11.28 -18.19
N ALA A 114 37.94 -10.44 -17.69
CA ALA A 114 37.85 -8.99 -17.95
C ALA A 114 38.11 -8.64 -19.41
N LYS A 115 38.98 -9.40 -20.09
CA LYS A 115 39.18 -9.28 -21.55
C LYS A 115 37.97 -9.76 -22.35
N GLY A 116 37.07 -10.53 -21.74
CA GLY A 116 35.79 -10.97 -22.31
C GLY A 116 34.60 -10.04 -22.05
N GLY A 117 34.78 -8.92 -21.34
CA GLY A 117 33.70 -8.03 -20.91
C GLY A 117 32.85 -7.47 -22.06
N TYR A 118 33.43 -7.27 -23.25
CA TYR A 118 32.71 -6.80 -24.45
C TYR A 118 31.46 -7.63 -24.79
N ARG A 119 31.42 -8.91 -24.40
CA ARG A 119 30.28 -9.81 -24.66
C ARG A 119 28.98 -9.35 -24.02
N MET A 120 29.03 -8.51 -22.98
CA MET A 120 27.82 -8.02 -22.29
C MET A 120 26.91 -7.15 -23.19
N PHE A 121 27.46 -6.57 -24.26
CA PHE A 121 26.72 -5.73 -25.20
C PHE A 121 26.02 -6.53 -26.31
N PHE A 122 26.34 -7.81 -26.47
CA PHE A 122 25.84 -8.64 -27.56
C PHE A 122 25.01 -9.81 -27.03
N LEU A 123 23.79 -9.96 -27.55
CA LEU A 123 22.89 -11.07 -27.23
C LEU A 123 23.08 -12.22 -28.22
N ARG A 124 23.77 -13.28 -27.82
CA ARG A 124 23.88 -14.53 -28.61
C ARG A 124 22.74 -15.51 -28.37
N THR A 125 22.17 -15.47 -27.18
CA THR A 125 21.11 -16.36 -26.73
C THR A 125 20.09 -15.57 -25.96
N LEU A 126 18.81 -15.74 -26.30
CA LEU A 126 17.71 -15.04 -25.65
C LEU A 126 17.05 -15.99 -24.63
N PRO A 127 17.11 -15.70 -23.32
CA PRO A 127 16.42 -16.51 -22.33
C PRO A 127 14.91 -16.34 -22.47
N VAL A 128 14.20 -17.45 -22.63
CA VAL A 128 12.74 -17.45 -22.75
C VAL A 128 12.11 -17.65 -21.38
N ALA A 129 11.19 -16.76 -20.99
CA ALA A 129 10.50 -16.86 -19.71
C ALA A 129 9.67 -18.16 -19.62
N PRO A 130 9.64 -18.84 -18.46
CA PRO A 130 8.80 -20.02 -18.23
C PRO A 130 7.32 -19.78 -18.56
N ASN A 131 6.61 -20.83 -18.97
CA ASN A 131 5.20 -20.74 -19.42
C ASN A 131 4.26 -20.09 -18.39
N LYS A 132 4.54 -20.26 -17.09
CA LYS A 132 3.76 -19.62 -16.00
C LYS A 132 3.72 -18.09 -16.11
N PHE A 133 4.73 -17.45 -16.68
CA PHE A 133 4.82 -16.00 -16.83
C PHE A 133 4.30 -15.48 -18.17
N ARG A 134 3.87 -16.39 -19.06
CA ARG A 134 3.31 -16.07 -20.37
C ARG A 134 1.97 -16.80 -20.59
N PRO A 135 0.99 -16.65 -19.68
CA PRO A 135 -0.31 -17.29 -19.85
C PRO A 135 -1.06 -16.69 -21.05
N PRO A 136 -1.92 -17.45 -21.73
CA PRO A 136 -2.81 -16.90 -22.75
C PRO A 136 -3.78 -15.89 -22.11
N SER A 137 -4.07 -14.81 -22.84
CA SER A 137 -5.02 -13.79 -22.41
C SER A 137 -6.43 -14.22 -22.81
N LYS A 138 -7.38 -14.29 -21.87
CA LYS A 138 -8.78 -14.59 -22.17
C LYS A 138 -9.63 -13.32 -22.05
N VAL A 139 -10.33 -12.94 -23.11
CA VAL A 139 -11.30 -11.82 -23.11
C VAL A 139 -12.66 -12.39 -23.51
N GLY A 140 -13.60 -12.43 -22.57
CA GLY A 140 -14.86 -13.16 -22.78
C GLY A 140 -14.58 -14.66 -22.92
N GLU A 141 -15.08 -15.29 -23.99
CA GLU A 141 -14.80 -16.70 -24.30
C GLU A 141 -13.61 -16.90 -25.26
N GLU A 142 -13.14 -15.82 -25.90
CA GLU A 142 -12.03 -15.89 -26.85
C GLU A 142 -10.68 -15.89 -26.14
N MET A 143 -9.78 -16.76 -26.62
CA MET A 143 -8.42 -16.90 -26.11
C MET A 143 -7.44 -16.28 -27.09
N PHE A 144 -6.66 -15.32 -26.61
CA PHE A 144 -5.62 -14.62 -27.33
C PHE A 144 -4.25 -15.07 -26.84
N GLU A 145 -3.30 -15.11 -27.77
CA GLU A 145 -1.91 -15.42 -27.45
C GLU A 145 -1.29 -14.31 -26.56
N HIS A 146 -0.35 -14.70 -25.71
CA HIS A 146 0.38 -13.73 -24.88
C HIS A 146 1.24 -12.80 -25.76
N PRO A 147 1.25 -11.47 -25.53
CA PRO A 147 1.96 -10.54 -26.41
C PRO A 147 3.47 -10.80 -26.56
N GLN A 148 4.13 -11.31 -25.52
CA GLN A 148 5.54 -11.71 -25.62
C GLN A 148 5.76 -12.89 -26.57
N ASN A 149 4.80 -13.81 -26.69
CA ASN A 149 4.94 -14.96 -27.59
C ASN A 149 4.86 -14.53 -29.06
N VAL A 150 4.03 -13.54 -29.37
CA VAL A 150 3.96 -12.95 -30.73
C VAL A 150 5.33 -12.41 -31.14
N ASN A 151 6.00 -11.68 -30.26
CA ASN A 151 7.35 -11.15 -30.53
C ASN A 151 8.40 -12.27 -30.60
N LEU A 152 8.33 -13.27 -29.73
CA LEU A 152 9.23 -14.45 -29.78
C LEU A 152 9.03 -15.28 -31.06
N GLY A 153 7.80 -15.38 -31.55
CA GLY A 153 7.48 -16.02 -32.83
C GLY A 153 8.13 -15.29 -34.00
N LYS A 154 8.05 -13.96 -34.03
CA LYS A 154 8.75 -13.13 -35.04
C LYS A 154 10.27 -13.35 -35.00
N ILE A 155 10.86 -13.40 -33.80
CA ILE A 155 12.29 -13.68 -33.61
C ILE A 155 12.64 -15.06 -34.15
N LEU A 156 11.83 -16.08 -33.85
CA LEU A 156 12.07 -17.45 -34.31
C LEU A 156 12.02 -17.56 -35.84
N THR A 157 11.02 -16.93 -36.48
CA THR A 157 10.92 -16.89 -37.94
C THR A 157 12.12 -16.19 -38.56
N ALA A 158 12.54 -15.04 -38.03
CA ALA A 158 13.73 -14.34 -38.52
C ALA A 158 15.02 -15.18 -38.38
N CYS A 159 15.17 -15.93 -37.28
CA CYS A 159 16.28 -16.87 -37.08
C CYS A 159 16.25 -18.03 -38.10
N LEU A 160 15.07 -18.56 -38.41
CA LEU A 160 14.90 -19.62 -39.41
C LEU A 160 15.20 -19.12 -40.83
N ASP A 161 14.75 -17.91 -41.17
CA ASP A 161 15.02 -17.28 -42.47
C ASP A 161 16.52 -17.07 -42.68
N MET A 162 17.23 -16.58 -41.66
CA MET A 162 18.70 -16.47 -41.71
C MET A 162 19.41 -17.83 -41.80
N ALA A 163 18.88 -18.86 -41.13
CA ALA A 163 19.44 -20.21 -41.23
C ALA A 163 19.25 -20.83 -42.63
N ASN A 164 18.12 -20.53 -43.28
CA ASN A 164 17.79 -21.01 -44.63
C ASN A 164 18.58 -20.30 -45.74
N ASP A 165 18.97 -19.03 -45.53
CA ASP A 165 19.71 -18.25 -46.53
C ASP A 165 21.12 -18.79 -46.81
N GLY A 166 21.70 -19.59 -45.90
CA GLY A 166 22.90 -20.39 -46.08
C GLY A 166 24.15 -19.68 -46.64
N PRO A 167 25.28 -20.37 -46.80
CA PRO A 167 26.37 -19.87 -47.64
C PRO A 167 25.86 -19.77 -49.09
N VAL A 168 26.34 -18.77 -49.84
CA VAL A 168 26.03 -18.59 -51.27
C VAL A 168 26.14 -19.93 -51.99
N LYS A 169 25.02 -20.49 -52.45
CA LYS A 169 25.04 -21.60 -53.41
C LYS A 169 25.56 -21.04 -54.73
N LEU A 170 26.88 -21.06 -54.89
CA LEU A 170 27.53 -20.80 -56.17
C LEU A 170 26.98 -21.85 -57.16
N PRO A 171 26.48 -21.46 -58.35
CA PRO A 171 26.15 -22.45 -59.36
C PRO A 171 27.42 -23.22 -59.72
N GLU A 172 27.45 -24.53 -59.45
CA GLU A 172 28.59 -25.41 -59.76
C GLU A 172 28.76 -25.67 -61.28
N THR A 173 28.10 -24.92 -62.16
CA THR A 173 28.27 -25.06 -63.60
C THR A 173 28.40 -23.69 -64.27
N ALA A 174 29.63 -23.19 -64.32
CA ALA A 174 30.05 -22.19 -65.30
C ALA A 174 31.40 -22.60 -65.94
N ALA A 175 31.55 -23.89 -66.26
CA ALA A 175 32.65 -24.41 -67.07
C ALA A 175 32.27 -24.59 -68.55
N GLY A 176 31.21 -23.93 -69.03
CA GLY A 176 30.67 -24.25 -70.37
C GLY A 176 29.75 -23.23 -71.03
N THR A 177 29.89 -21.93 -70.76
CA THR A 177 29.16 -20.92 -71.56
C THR A 177 30.05 -19.73 -71.91
N THR A 178 29.83 -19.26 -73.14
CA THR A 178 30.52 -18.20 -73.86
C THR A 178 30.79 -16.94 -73.04
N PRO A 179 31.91 -16.23 -73.30
CA PRO A 179 32.20 -14.97 -72.63
C PRO A 179 31.15 -13.93 -73.05
N GLY A 180 30.33 -13.48 -72.09
CA GLY A 180 29.46 -12.31 -72.27
C GLY A 180 28.01 -12.41 -71.76
N THR A 181 27.52 -13.56 -71.31
CA THR A 181 26.10 -13.68 -70.85
C THR A 181 25.91 -14.58 -69.61
N GLY A 182 26.86 -14.57 -68.68
CA GLY A 182 26.67 -15.14 -67.34
C GLY A 182 26.12 -14.09 -66.35
N PRO A 183 25.26 -14.45 -65.39
CA PRO A 183 24.85 -13.52 -64.34
C PRO A 183 26.10 -13.02 -63.60
N ASP A 184 26.25 -11.71 -63.49
CA ASP A 184 27.41 -11.08 -62.87
C ASP A 184 27.60 -11.61 -61.44
N LEU A 185 28.70 -12.33 -61.21
CA LEU A 185 29.00 -12.97 -59.93
C LEU A 185 29.12 -11.92 -58.81
N ALA A 186 29.52 -10.69 -59.15
CA ALA A 186 29.53 -9.56 -58.24
C ALA A 186 28.11 -9.13 -57.86
N ALA A 187 27.19 -9.06 -58.84
CA ALA A 187 25.78 -8.73 -58.61
C ALA A 187 25.06 -9.81 -57.78
N LEU A 188 25.34 -11.09 -58.01
CA LEU A 188 24.80 -12.20 -57.21
C LEU A 188 25.28 -12.16 -55.76
N ARG A 189 26.55 -11.83 -55.53
CA ARG A 189 27.10 -11.62 -54.17
C ARG A 189 26.49 -10.39 -53.49
N ALA A 190 26.34 -9.28 -54.21
CA ALA A 190 25.71 -8.08 -53.69
C ALA A 190 24.23 -8.30 -53.32
N ALA A 191 23.49 -9.05 -54.14
CA ALA A 191 22.10 -9.40 -53.87
C ALA A 191 21.97 -10.36 -52.66
N HIS A 192 22.87 -11.34 -52.52
CA HIS A 192 22.90 -12.23 -51.35
C HIS A 192 23.25 -11.45 -50.07
N LEU A 193 24.25 -10.57 -50.12
CA LEU A 193 24.60 -9.68 -49.01
C LEU A 193 23.43 -8.77 -48.62
N GLY A 194 22.74 -8.19 -49.61
CA GLY A 194 21.56 -7.35 -49.38
C GLY A 194 20.42 -8.11 -48.67
N ARG A 195 20.17 -9.37 -49.05
CA ARG A 195 19.19 -10.23 -48.36
C ARG A 195 19.61 -10.56 -46.93
N MET A 196 20.87 -10.93 -46.72
CA MET A 196 21.42 -11.21 -45.39
C MET A 196 21.29 -9.99 -44.47
N VAL A 197 21.70 -8.81 -44.93
CA VAL A 197 21.58 -7.55 -44.16
C VAL A 197 20.11 -7.25 -43.85
N GLY A 198 19.21 -7.45 -44.82
CA GLY A 198 17.77 -7.30 -44.60
C GLY A 198 17.22 -8.24 -43.52
N ASN A 199 17.66 -9.50 -43.48
CA ASN A 199 17.24 -10.46 -42.46
C ASN A 199 17.88 -10.18 -41.08
N TRP A 200 19.11 -9.69 -41.04
CA TRP A 200 19.74 -9.19 -39.81
C TRP A 200 18.99 -7.99 -39.21
N LEU A 201 18.60 -7.04 -40.03
CA LEU A 201 17.81 -5.88 -39.60
C LEU A 201 16.44 -6.31 -39.06
N LYS A 202 15.76 -7.28 -39.70
CA LYS A 202 14.51 -7.86 -39.18
C LYS A 202 14.69 -8.54 -37.82
N LEU A 203 15.77 -9.31 -37.63
CA LEU A 203 16.04 -9.94 -36.33
C LEU A 203 16.30 -8.88 -35.26
N GLN A 204 17.11 -7.87 -35.58
CA GLN A 204 17.41 -6.77 -34.67
C GLN A 204 16.15 -6.01 -34.27
N ASP A 205 15.27 -5.70 -35.24
CA ASP A 205 13.98 -5.02 -35.00
C ASP A 205 13.04 -5.89 -34.16
N ALA A 206 12.98 -7.20 -34.38
CA ALA A 206 12.15 -8.12 -33.60
C ALA A 206 12.64 -8.26 -32.13
N VAL A 207 13.95 -8.30 -31.91
CA VAL A 207 14.55 -8.31 -30.56
C VAL A 207 14.38 -6.95 -29.89
N ALA A 208 14.56 -5.85 -30.63
CA ALA A 208 14.27 -4.51 -30.16
C ALA A 208 12.81 -4.40 -29.71
N ALA A 209 11.85 -4.87 -30.51
CA ALA A 209 10.42 -4.84 -30.18
C ALA A 209 10.08 -5.63 -28.91
N LEU A 210 10.79 -6.73 -28.61
CA LEU A 210 10.62 -7.49 -27.37
C LEU A 210 11.11 -6.71 -26.15
N MET A 211 12.28 -6.08 -26.25
CA MET A 211 12.90 -5.36 -25.13
C MET A 211 12.26 -3.98 -24.93
N ASP A 212 12.16 -3.21 -26.01
CA ASP A 212 11.65 -1.85 -26.06
C ASP A 212 10.87 -1.61 -27.35
N SER A 213 9.54 -1.55 -27.22
CA SER A 213 8.63 -1.33 -28.35
C SER A 213 8.78 0.04 -29.04
N THR A 214 9.53 1.00 -28.48
CA THR A 214 9.75 2.34 -29.07
C THR A 214 10.97 2.40 -29.98
N LEU A 215 11.91 1.45 -29.84
CA LEU A 215 13.09 1.35 -30.69
C LEU A 215 12.81 0.57 -31.98
N ALA A 216 11.66 -0.09 -32.06
CA ALA A 216 11.29 -0.90 -33.22
C ALA A 216 10.54 -0.05 -34.26
N GLU A 217 11.01 -0.06 -35.50
CA GLU A 217 10.48 0.76 -36.59
C GLU A 217 9.17 0.19 -37.14
N ASN A 218 9.05 -1.14 -37.20
CA ASN A 218 7.89 -1.83 -37.79
C ASN A 218 7.07 -2.60 -36.74
N ASN A 219 6.62 -1.90 -35.69
CA ASN A 219 5.82 -2.49 -34.63
C ASN A 219 4.30 -2.45 -34.89
N ALA A 220 3.87 -2.68 -36.13
CA ALA A 220 2.45 -2.80 -36.44
C ALA A 220 1.90 -4.11 -35.82
N GLY A 221 1.17 -3.97 -34.71
CA GLY A 221 0.50 -5.08 -34.03
C GLY A 221 1.34 -5.88 -33.02
N GLY A 222 2.56 -5.46 -32.68
CA GLY A 222 3.31 -6.06 -31.57
C GLY A 222 2.89 -5.45 -30.22
N GLY A 223 2.80 -6.31 -29.21
CA GLY A 223 2.42 -5.87 -27.86
C GLY A 223 3.49 -5.02 -27.16
N GLN A 224 3.19 -4.62 -25.93
CA GLN A 224 4.13 -3.86 -25.10
C GLN A 224 5.42 -4.65 -24.86
N GLY A 225 6.57 -4.02 -25.08
CA GLY A 225 7.88 -4.57 -24.75
C GLY A 225 8.10 -4.68 -23.24
N ILE A 226 9.17 -5.37 -22.85
CA ILE A 226 9.51 -5.62 -21.44
C ILE A 226 9.72 -4.29 -20.70
N ARG A 227 10.43 -3.33 -21.30
CA ARG A 227 10.65 -2.00 -20.72
C ARG A 227 9.34 -1.29 -20.41
N GLN A 228 8.39 -1.30 -21.35
CA GLN A 228 7.09 -0.66 -21.19
C GLN A 228 6.25 -1.30 -20.07
N ALA A 229 6.37 -2.62 -19.89
CA ALA A 229 5.71 -3.34 -18.80
C ALA A 229 6.29 -2.97 -17.41
N LEU A 230 7.52 -2.47 -17.34
CA LEU A 230 8.19 -2.08 -16.10
C LEU A 230 7.96 -0.60 -15.73
N GLU A 231 8.12 0.33 -16.69
CA GLU A 231 8.29 1.77 -16.40
C GLU A 231 6.99 2.56 -16.23
N LYS A 232 5.87 2.10 -16.79
CA LYS A 232 4.62 2.89 -16.79
C LYS A 232 4.07 3.12 -15.36
N LYS A 233 3.17 4.09 -15.19
CA LYS A 233 2.39 4.27 -13.94
C LYS A 233 1.66 2.98 -13.55
N GLU A 234 1.17 2.26 -14.55
CA GLU A 234 0.57 0.92 -14.41
C GLU A 234 1.57 -0.24 -14.52
N GLY A 235 2.86 0.07 -14.62
CA GLY A 235 3.94 -0.90 -14.73
C GLY A 235 4.18 -1.65 -13.42
N LEU A 236 4.99 -2.71 -13.51
CA LEU A 236 5.23 -3.67 -12.45
C LEU A 236 5.63 -3.03 -11.12
N PHE A 237 6.59 -2.10 -11.13
CA PHE A 237 7.13 -1.51 -9.92
C PHE A 237 6.06 -0.76 -9.12
N ARG A 238 5.29 0.13 -9.75
CA ARG A 238 4.32 0.97 -9.03
C ARG A 238 3.02 0.23 -8.71
N LYS A 239 2.51 -0.57 -9.65
CA LYS A 239 1.18 -1.19 -9.55
C LYS A 239 1.15 -2.51 -8.78
N ASN A 240 2.27 -3.26 -8.81
CA ASN A 240 2.32 -4.63 -8.28
C ASN A 240 3.43 -4.87 -7.24
N MET A 241 4.44 -3.99 -7.12
CA MET A 241 5.43 -4.07 -6.04
C MET A 241 5.12 -3.08 -4.92
N MET A 242 5.01 -1.78 -5.24
CA MET A 242 4.74 -0.72 -4.25
C MET A 242 3.28 -0.71 -3.80
N GLY A 243 2.34 -0.74 -4.75
CA GLY A 243 0.93 -1.01 -4.49
C GLY A 243 0.62 -2.48 -4.75
N LYS A 244 -0.23 -3.09 -3.91
CA LYS A 244 -0.76 -4.43 -4.15
C LYS A 244 -2.22 -4.46 -3.77
N ARG A 245 -3.00 -5.29 -4.46
CA ARG A 245 -4.30 -5.71 -3.93
C ARG A 245 -4.05 -6.69 -2.78
N VAL A 246 -4.78 -6.53 -1.70
CA VAL A 246 -4.60 -7.32 -0.47
C VAL A 246 -5.83 -8.17 -0.21
N ASN A 247 -5.60 -9.33 0.43
CA ASN A 247 -6.67 -10.15 0.99
C ASN A 247 -7.14 -9.59 2.33
N PHE A 248 -8.22 -10.16 2.88
CA PHE A 248 -8.78 -9.78 4.20
C PHE A 248 -9.09 -8.29 4.34
N ALA A 249 -9.64 -7.72 3.26
CA ALA A 249 -10.08 -6.34 3.20
C ALA A 249 -11.55 -6.25 2.76
N ALA A 250 -12.20 -5.15 3.11
CA ALA A 250 -13.57 -4.83 2.73
C ALA A 250 -13.68 -3.34 2.37
N ARG A 251 -14.71 -2.96 1.63
CA ARG A 251 -15.03 -1.57 1.32
C ARG A 251 -16.55 -1.39 1.37
N SER A 252 -17.01 -0.28 1.93
CA SER A 252 -18.42 0.12 1.88
C SER A 252 -18.55 1.63 2.11
N VAL A 253 -19.75 2.13 1.81
CA VAL A 253 -20.18 3.49 2.18
C VAL A 253 -20.20 3.61 3.70
N ILE A 254 -19.82 4.79 4.20
CA ILE A 254 -19.89 5.11 5.63
C ILE A 254 -21.22 5.76 5.99
N SER A 255 -21.68 5.51 7.21
CA SER A 255 -22.85 6.17 7.79
C SER A 255 -22.53 6.63 9.21
N PRO A 256 -23.10 7.75 9.67
CA PRO A 256 -22.78 8.29 10.98
C PRO A 256 -23.37 7.42 12.10
N ASP A 257 -22.69 7.41 13.25
CA ASP A 257 -23.17 6.78 14.49
C ASP A 257 -22.56 7.45 15.74
N PRO A 258 -23.34 8.14 16.60
CA PRO A 258 -22.86 8.74 17.85
C PRO A 258 -22.70 7.74 19.01
N TYR A 259 -23.24 6.52 18.90
CA TYR A 259 -23.28 5.59 20.02
C TYR A 259 -22.06 4.68 20.10
N ILE A 260 -21.35 4.48 18.99
CA ILE A 260 -20.07 3.76 18.97
C ILE A 260 -18.95 4.62 19.57
N GLY A 261 -17.93 3.97 20.14
CA GLY A 261 -16.77 4.72 20.64
C GLY A 261 -16.05 5.46 19.52
N CYS A 262 -15.43 6.60 19.83
CA CYS A 262 -14.67 7.35 18.81
C CYS A 262 -13.53 6.50 18.23
N GLY A 263 -12.90 5.64 19.04
CA GLY A 263 -11.87 4.68 18.61
C GLY A 263 -12.39 3.37 18.02
N GLU A 264 -13.71 3.25 17.80
CA GLU A 264 -14.35 2.06 17.24
C GLU A 264 -14.80 2.30 15.80
N ILE A 265 -15.09 1.21 15.08
CA ILE A 265 -15.72 1.23 13.77
C ILE A 265 -16.82 0.18 13.73
N GLY A 266 -18.01 0.57 13.31
CA GLY A 266 -19.15 -0.33 13.19
C GLY A 266 -19.08 -1.16 11.92
N ILE A 267 -19.07 -2.48 12.10
CA ILE A 267 -18.93 -3.48 11.04
C ILE A 267 -20.27 -4.18 10.79
N PRO A 268 -20.76 -4.17 9.55
CA PRO A 268 -21.91 -4.98 9.14
C PRO A 268 -21.72 -6.48 9.43
N PRO A 269 -22.79 -7.23 9.78
CA PRO A 269 -22.68 -8.66 10.02
C PRO A 269 -22.23 -9.44 8.77
N TYR A 270 -22.48 -8.88 7.58
CA TYR A 270 -22.04 -9.45 6.32
C TYR A 270 -20.50 -9.53 6.22
N PHE A 271 -19.80 -8.45 6.60
CA PHE A 271 -18.33 -8.44 6.63
C PHE A 271 -17.80 -9.28 7.77
N ALA A 272 -18.41 -9.19 8.96
CA ALA A 272 -17.95 -9.93 10.14
C ALA A 272 -17.94 -11.46 9.92
N LYS A 273 -18.88 -12.00 9.14
CA LYS A 273 -18.95 -13.44 8.81
C LYS A 273 -17.95 -13.90 7.74
N ARG A 274 -17.40 -12.98 6.95
CA ARG A 274 -16.49 -13.31 5.83
C ARG A 274 -15.03 -13.06 6.18
N LEU A 275 -14.77 -11.98 6.91
CA LEU A 275 -13.44 -11.69 7.41
C LEU A 275 -13.12 -12.65 8.55
N CYS A 276 -11.99 -13.33 8.44
CA CYS A 276 -11.51 -14.24 9.47
C CYS A 276 -10.09 -13.88 9.90
N PHE A 277 -9.77 -14.32 11.12
CA PHE A 277 -8.47 -14.15 11.74
C PHE A 277 -7.93 -15.53 12.13
N PRO A 278 -6.69 -15.88 11.73
CA PRO A 278 -6.06 -17.15 12.09
C PRO A 278 -5.63 -17.12 13.55
N GLU A 279 -6.45 -17.67 14.44
CA GLU A 279 -6.12 -17.77 15.86
C GLU A 279 -5.52 -19.14 16.19
N PRO A 280 -4.27 -19.21 16.68
CA PRO A 280 -3.68 -20.47 17.11
C PRO A 280 -4.42 -21.00 18.34
N VAL A 281 -4.69 -22.30 18.35
CA VAL A 281 -5.33 -22.96 19.49
C VAL A 281 -4.33 -23.09 20.63
N THR A 282 -4.79 -22.76 21.83
CA THR A 282 -4.00 -22.79 23.07
C THR A 282 -4.90 -23.23 24.24
N PRO A 283 -4.33 -23.67 25.37
CA PRO A 283 -5.12 -24.08 26.53
C PRO A 283 -6.08 -23.00 27.05
N TRP A 284 -5.72 -21.71 26.92
CA TRP A 284 -6.51 -20.58 27.42
C TRP A 284 -7.65 -20.14 26.48
N ASN A 285 -7.60 -20.44 25.18
CA ASN A 285 -8.64 -20.03 24.22
C ASN A 285 -9.44 -21.20 23.62
N VAL A 286 -9.09 -22.45 23.93
CA VAL A 286 -9.70 -23.64 23.32
C VAL A 286 -11.22 -23.67 23.49
N GLU A 287 -11.76 -23.32 24.65
CA GLU A 287 -13.20 -23.36 24.91
C GLU A 287 -13.95 -22.36 24.02
N ARG A 288 -13.39 -21.16 23.90
CA ARG A 288 -13.91 -20.11 23.01
C ARG A 288 -13.84 -20.53 21.55
N LEU A 289 -12.71 -21.10 21.11
CA LEU A 289 -12.53 -21.54 19.73
C LEU A 289 -13.39 -22.77 19.40
N ARG A 290 -13.58 -23.69 20.34
CA ARG A 290 -14.55 -24.79 20.24
C ARG A 290 -15.95 -24.26 19.98
N ALA A 291 -16.40 -23.28 20.77
CA ALA A 291 -17.70 -22.66 20.57
C ALA A 291 -17.82 -21.97 19.20
N SER A 292 -16.74 -21.35 18.70
CA SER A 292 -16.71 -20.76 17.35
C SER A 292 -16.80 -21.81 16.24
N VAL A 293 -16.09 -22.93 16.36
CA VAL A 293 -16.15 -24.05 15.40
C VAL A 293 -17.55 -24.68 15.40
N LEU A 294 -18.13 -24.93 16.57
CA LEU A 294 -19.49 -25.49 16.71
C LEU A 294 -20.58 -24.59 16.11
N ARG A 295 -20.40 -23.26 16.16
CA ARG A 295 -21.29 -22.29 15.51
C ARG A 295 -21.22 -22.33 13.98
N GLY A 296 -20.10 -22.77 13.42
CA GLY A 296 -19.88 -22.91 11.99
C GLY A 296 -19.73 -21.57 11.23
N PRO A 297 -19.74 -21.61 9.88
CA PRO A 297 -19.35 -20.48 9.03
C PRO A 297 -20.47 -19.46 8.75
N HIS A 298 -21.73 -19.76 9.08
CA HIS A 298 -22.86 -18.86 8.77
C HIS A 298 -23.32 -18.01 9.96
N ALA A 299 -22.97 -18.43 11.18
CA ALA A 299 -23.29 -17.72 12.41
C ALA A 299 -22.26 -16.63 12.72
N LEU A 300 -22.70 -15.58 13.42
CA LEU A 300 -21.79 -14.56 13.93
C LEU A 300 -20.88 -15.16 15.01
N ASN A 301 -19.64 -14.68 15.08
CA ASN A 301 -18.60 -15.21 15.98
C ASN A 301 -18.28 -16.70 15.75
N GLY A 302 -18.65 -17.25 14.60
CA GLY A 302 -18.30 -18.60 14.19
C GLY A 302 -16.86 -18.74 13.70
N ALA A 303 -16.62 -19.76 12.89
CA ALA A 303 -15.34 -19.99 12.21
C ALA A 303 -15.59 -20.50 10.78
N VAL A 304 -14.66 -20.17 9.87
CA VAL A 304 -14.73 -20.56 8.45
C VAL A 304 -14.04 -21.90 8.22
N ALA A 305 -12.86 -22.05 8.80
CA ALA A 305 -11.97 -23.19 8.56
C ALA A 305 -11.08 -23.48 9.77
N VAL A 306 -10.55 -24.69 9.81
CA VAL A 306 -9.50 -25.11 10.75
C VAL A 306 -8.33 -25.61 9.93
N GLU A 307 -7.13 -25.20 10.29
CA GLU A 307 -5.89 -25.66 9.70
C GLU A 307 -5.18 -26.61 10.66
N ASP A 308 -4.84 -27.79 10.16
CA ASP A 308 -4.14 -28.83 10.90
C ASP A 308 -2.64 -28.50 11.07
N GLU A 309 -1.94 -29.28 11.89
CA GLU A 309 -0.50 -29.13 12.18
C GLU A 309 0.39 -29.27 10.92
N TYR A 310 -0.09 -30.02 9.93
CA TYR A 310 0.54 -30.20 8.61
C TYR A 310 0.25 -29.04 7.63
N GLY A 311 -0.56 -28.06 8.02
CA GLY A 311 -0.96 -26.94 7.17
C GLY A 311 -2.09 -27.26 6.18
N ARG A 312 -2.79 -28.37 6.39
CA ARG A 312 -3.98 -28.69 5.60
C ARG A 312 -5.16 -27.87 6.11
N LEU A 313 -5.76 -27.08 5.23
CA LEU A 313 -6.97 -26.31 5.55
C LEU A 313 -8.22 -27.16 5.35
N VAL A 314 -9.03 -27.29 6.40
CA VAL A 314 -10.31 -27.97 6.40
C VAL A 314 -11.43 -26.93 6.52
N SER A 315 -12.21 -26.77 5.46
CA SER A 315 -13.36 -25.85 5.44
C SER A 315 -14.52 -26.40 6.28
N LEU A 316 -15.08 -25.58 7.16
CA LEU A 316 -16.26 -25.94 7.96
C LEU A 316 -17.56 -25.88 7.16
N ALA A 317 -17.57 -25.23 5.99
CA ALA A 317 -18.77 -25.10 5.15
C ALA A 317 -19.16 -26.41 4.44
N THR A 318 -18.20 -27.31 4.25
CA THR A 318 -18.41 -28.60 3.55
C THR A 318 -18.59 -29.77 4.50
N LEU A 319 -18.51 -29.55 5.82
CA LEU A 319 -18.53 -30.62 6.82
C LEU A 319 -19.91 -30.77 7.47
N ASP A 320 -20.28 -32.02 7.73
CA ASP A 320 -21.46 -32.34 8.53
C ASP A 320 -21.27 -31.96 10.00
N ARG A 321 -22.38 -31.69 10.69
CA ARG A 321 -22.37 -31.26 12.09
C ARG A 321 -21.63 -32.22 13.04
N THR A 322 -21.76 -33.53 12.83
CA THR A 322 -21.05 -34.54 13.62
C THR A 322 -19.54 -34.47 13.43
N ARG A 323 -19.07 -34.20 12.21
CA ARG A 323 -17.65 -34.00 11.90
C ARG A 323 -17.13 -32.70 12.49
N VAL A 324 -17.93 -31.63 12.46
CA VAL A 324 -17.59 -30.35 13.11
C VAL A 324 -17.45 -30.53 14.63
N GLU A 325 -18.35 -31.27 15.26
CA GLU A 325 -18.27 -31.61 16.70
C GLU A 325 -17.04 -32.46 17.04
N GLY A 326 -16.72 -33.45 16.20
CA GLY A 326 -15.49 -34.25 16.32
C GLY A 326 -14.25 -33.38 16.22
N LEU A 327 -14.19 -32.52 15.20
CA LEU A 327 -13.08 -31.60 14.98
C LEU A 327 -12.88 -30.64 16.15
N ALA A 328 -13.97 -30.05 16.66
CA ALA A 328 -13.95 -29.15 17.82
C ALA A 328 -13.35 -29.84 19.07
N LYS A 329 -13.70 -31.11 19.32
CA LYS A 329 -13.12 -31.87 20.45
C LYS A 329 -11.61 -32.07 20.29
N THR A 330 -11.14 -32.29 19.07
CA THR A 330 -9.72 -32.57 18.72
C THR A 330 -8.84 -31.33 18.52
N LEU A 331 -9.30 -30.11 18.81
CA LEU A 331 -8.51 -28.88 18.58
C LEU A 331 -7.20 -28.82 19.39
N LEU A 332 -7.17 -29.41 20.58
CA LEU A 332 -5.97 -29.53 21.43
C LEU A 332 -5.32 -30.92 21.36
N ALA A 333 -5.88 -31.84 20.58
CA ALA A 333 -5.26 -33.14 20.43
C ALA A 333 -4.03 -32.96 19.55
N ASN A 334 -2.85 -33.26 20.11
CA ASN A 334 -1.63 -33.33 19.31
C ASN A 334 -1.85 -34.38 18.22
N SER A 335 -1.63 -34.02 16.95
CA SER A 335 -1.42 -35.02 15.92
C SER A 335 -0.30 -35.95 16.41
N THR A 336 -0.67 -37.16 16.81
CA THR A 336 0.29 -38.20 17.13
C THR A 336 0.97 -38.58 15.82
N ASP A 337 2.13 -37.99 15.56
CA ASP A 337 3.06 -38.56 14.59
C ASP A 337 3.40 -39.99 15.05
N ALA A 338 2.74 -40.95 14.41
CA ALA A 338 3.43 -41.88 13.51
C ALA A 338 4.66 -42.63 14.08
N LYS A 339 4.64 -43.02 15.35
CA LYS A 339 5.54 -44.08 15.88
C LYS A 339 4.85 -45.43 16.14
N THR A 340 3.52 -45.55 16.04
CA THR A 340 2.79 -46.74 16.53
C THR A 340 1.83 -47.43 15.56
N THR A 341 1.79 -47.06 14.27
CA THR A 341 0.99 -47.82 13.28
C THR A 341 1.79 -48.13 12.02
N GLY A 342 2.88 -48.88 12.19
CA GLY A 342 3.73 -49.38 11.10
C GLY A 342 4.61 -50.58 11.46
N ALA A 343 4.35 -51.25 12.59
CA ALA A 343 5.00 -52.52 12.94
C ALA A 343 4.09 -53.71 12.56
N GLY A 344 3.44 -53.64 11.40
CA GLY A 344 2.95 -54.83 10.70
C GLY A 344 4.12 -55.43 9.94
N LYS A 345 4.75 -56.47 10.51
CA LYS A 345 5.71 -57.31 9.80
C LYS A 345 5.08 -57.83 8.50
N ALA A 346 5.49 -57.28 7.37
CA ALA A 346 5.41 -57.96 6.08
C ALA A 346 6.75 -57.76 5.39
N GLY A 347 7.54 -58.83 5.35
CA GLY A 347 8.82 -58.87 4.65
C GLY A 347 8.61 -58.73 3.14
N GLY A 348 9.57 -58.07 2.50
CA GLY A 348 9.62 -57.95 1.05
C GLY A 348 10.82 -57.10 0.66
N ALA A 349 11.93 -57.75 0.34
CA ALA A 349 13.14 -57.14 -0.15
C ALA A 349 12.90 -56.46 -1.51
N ALA A 350 13.18 -55.16 -1.61
CA ALA A 350 13.57 -54.51 -2.85
C ALA A 350 14.28 -53.19 -2.50
N GLY A 351 15.57 -53.12 -2.81
CA GLY A 351 16.36 -51.91 -2.68
C GLY A 351 15.87 -50.86 -3.68
N GLY A 352 15.53 -49.69 -3.16
CA GLY A 352 15.28 -48.49 -3.93
C GLY A 352 15.63 -47.29 -3.06
N GLY A 353 16.64 -46.52 -3.46
CA GLY A 353 17.07 -45.32 -2.75
C GLY A 353 15.95 -44.29 -2.69
N ALA A 354 15.24 -44.25 -1.56
CA ALA A 354 14.27 -43.20 -1.30
C ALA A 354 15.04 -41.92 -0.94
N HIS A 355 14.88 -40.89 -1.77
CA HIS A 355 15.09 -39.51 -1.33
C HIS A 355 14.44 -39.35 0.04
N LYS A 356 15.25 -39.00 1.07
CA LYS A 356 14.72 -38.52 2.35
C LYS A 356 13.91 -37.26 2.06
N GLN A 357 12.63 -37.44 1.78
CA GLN A 357 11.67 -36.35 1.76
C GLN A 357 11.62 -35.84 3.20
N GLU A 358 12.24 -34.68 3.44
CA GLU A 358 12.19 -34.01 4.74
C GLU A 358 10.72 -33.91 5.15
N LEU A 359 10.36 -34.54 6.28
CA LEU A 359 9.00 -34.41 6.80
C LEU A 359 8.73 -32.92 7.03
N PRO A 360 7.60 -32.38 6.56
CA PRO A 360 7.29 -30.97 6.74
C PRO A 360 7.33 -30.64 8.24
N LYS A 361 8.03 -29.56 8.60
CA LYS A 361 8.09 -29.06 9.98
C LYS A 361 6.66 -28.91 10.51
N LEU A 362 6.24 -29.79 11.41
CA LEU A 362 4.92 -29.70 12.02
C LEU A 362 4.81 -28.40 12.79
N ARG A 363 3.71 -27.69 12.57
CA ARG A 363 3.35 -26.59 13.45
C ARG A 363 2.92 -27.16 14.80
N PRO A 364 3.27 -26.50 15.91
CA PRO A 364 2.97 -27.04 17.24
C PRO A 364 1.47 -27.11 17.53
N ASN A 365 0.67 -26.19 16.97
CA ASN A 365 -0.76 -26.06 17.26
C ASN A 365 -1.58 -25.93 15.98
N LYS A 366 -2.81 -26.44 16.00
CA LYS A 366 -3.85 -26.15 15.00
C LYS A 366 -4.24 -24.68 15.02
N ILE A 367 -4.71 -24.17 13.89
CA ILE A 367 -5.14 -22.77 13.74
C ILE A 367 -6.62 -22.75 13.36
N VAL A 368 -7.42 -21.95 14.08
CA VAL A 368 -8.83 -21.75 13.76
C VAL A 368 -9.00 -20.39 13.10
N TYR A 369 -9.54 -20.39 11.87
CA TYR A 369 -9.93 -19.19 11.16
C TYR A 369 -11.29 -18.71 11.67
N ARG A 370 -11.29 -18.08 12.85
CA ARG A 370 -12.50 -17.53 13.46
C ARG A 370 -12.95 -16.28 12.73
N HIS A 371 -14.25 -15.99 12.77
CA HIS A 371 -14.80 -14.74 12.27
C HIS A 371 -14.24 -13.52 13.01
N LEU A 372 -14.37 -12.35 12.39
CA LEU A 372 -14.15 -11.06 13.05
C LEU A 372 -15.11 -10.91 14.24
N GLN A 373 -14.58 -10.48 15.37
CA GLN A 373 -15.31 -10.29 16.62
C GLN A 373 -15.18 -8.85 17.13
N ASP A 374 -16.04 -8.49 18.08
CA ASP A 374 -15.94 -7.20 18.78
C ASP A 374 -14.55 -7.05 19.43
N GLY A 375 -13.93 -5.89 19.25
CA GLY A 375 -12.61 -5.56 19.78
C GLY A 375 -11.43 -5.98 18.90
N ASP A 376 -11.64 -6.75 17.82
CA ASP A 376 -10.59 -6.98 16.81
C ASP A 376 -10.17 -5.66 16.16
N LEU A 377 -8.94 -5.63 15.65
CA LEU A 377 -8.38 -4.44 15.04
C LEU A 377 -8.74 -4.36 13.56
N MET A 378 -9.20 -3.21 13.11
CA MET A 378 -9.44 -2.89 11.71
C MET A 378 -8.65 -1.64 11.33
N LEU A 379 -7.79 -1.73 10.33
CA LEU A 379 -7.18 -0.57 9.70
C LEU A 379 -8.19 0.04 8.73
N THR A 380 -8.49 1.32 8.92
CA THR A 380 -9.42 2.11 8.12
C THR A 380 -8.64 3.09 7.26
N ASN A 381 -9.04 3.23 6.00
CA ASN A 381 -8.44 4.18 5.07
C ASN A 381 -9.49 4.80 4.14
N ARG A 382 -9.50 6.13 4.05
CA ARG A 382 -10.23 6.87 3.01
C ARG A 382 -9.29 7.28 1.88
N GLN A 383 -9.68 6.99 0.64
CA GLN A 383 -8.92 7.42 -0.54
C GLN A 383 -9.37 8.84 -0.96
N PRO A 384 -8.46 9.75 -1.29
CA PRO A 384 -6.99 9.65 -1.27
C PRO A 384 -6.38 9.81 0.14
N THR A 385 -5.36 9.02 0.46
CA THR A 385 -4.62 9.12 1.73
C THR A 385 -3.50 10.17 1.61
N LEU A 386 -3.71 11.38 2.13
CA LEU A 386 -2.75 12.49 2.00
C LEU A 386 -1.76 12.61 3.17
N HIS A 387 -2.18 12.17 4.36
CA HIS A 387 -1.39 12.28 5.58
C HIS A 387 -1.55 11.03 6.43
N LYS A 388 -0.64 10.82 7.39
CA LYS A 388 -0.62 9.62 8.25
C LYS A 388 -1.97 9.35 8.95
N PRO A 389 -2.67 10.34 9.55
CA PRO A 389 -4.00 10.10 10.12
C PRO A 389 -5.10 9.68 9.13
N GLY A 390 -4.84 9.70 7.82
CA GLY A 390 -5.75 9.14 6.81
C GLY A 390 -5.77 7.62 6.78
N LEU A 391 -4.84 6.96 7.49
CA LEU A 391 -4.81 5.53 7.76
C LEU A 391 -4.73 5.33 9.28
N MET A 392 -5.82 4.89 9.91
CA MET A 392 -5.87 4.66 11.36
C MET A 392 -6.40 3.28 11.69
N ALA A 393 -6.13 2.81 12.90
CA ALA A 393 -6.69 1.57 13.40
C ALA A 393 -7.88 1.85 14.34
N HIS A 394 -8.94 1.08 14.17
CA HIS A 394 -10.15 1.13 15.00
C HIS A 394 -10.44 -0.25 15.57
N ARG A 395 -11.11 -0.29 16.72
CA ARG A 395 -11.69 -1.53 17.24
C ARG A 395 -12.98 -1.84 16.49
N ALA A 396 -13.09 -3.04 15.96
CA ALA A 396 -14.29 -3.53 15.31
C ALA A 396 -15.44 -3.62 16.32
N ARG A 397 -16.60 -3.14 15.91
CA ARG A 397 -17.86 -3.35 16.63
C ARG A 397 -18.89 -3.91 15.66
N VAL A 398 -19.32 -5.16 15.85
CA VAL A 398 -20.29 -5.78 14.96
C VAL A 398 -21.70 -5.30 15.30
N LEU A 399 -22.31 -4.54 14.40
CA LEU A 399 -23.65 -3.98 14.57
C LEU A 399 -24.67 -4.84 13.81
N LYS A 400 -25.71 -5.31 14.50
CA LYS A 400 -26.75 -6.17 13.90
C LYS A 400 -27.74 -5.33 13.09
N GLY A 401 -28.16 -5.83 11.93
CA GLY A 401 -29.13 -5.15 11.05
C GLY A 401 -28.51 -4.15 10.08
N GLU A 402 -27.25 -3.77 10.30
CA GLU A 402 -26.54 -2.80 9.47
C GLU A 402 -25.99 -3.40 8.17
N LYS A 403 -25.96 -2.58 7.12
CA LYS A 403 -25.39 -2.93 5.80
C LYS A 403 -24.18 -2.06 5.44
N THR A 404 -24.06 -0.87 6.01
CA THR A 404 -22.98 0.10 5.78
C THR A 404 -22.01 0.14 6.96
N ILE A 405 -20.81 0.64 6.74
CA ILE A 405 -19.84 0.85 7.82
C ILE A 405 -20.33 2.02 8.67
N ARG A 406 -20.40 1.86 10.00
CA ARG A 406 -20.77 2.95 10.91
C ARG A 406 -19.52 3.61 11.46
N MET A 407 -19.45 4.94 11.40
CA MET A 407 -18.30 5.72 11.85
C MET A 407 -18.73 6.89 12.73
N HIS A 408 -17.95 7.14 13.78
CA HIS A 408 -18.17 8.24 14.70
C HIS A 408 -17.72 9.59 14.10
N TYR A 409 -18.48 10.66 14.36
CA TYR A 409 -18.24 12.02 13.83
C TYR A 409 -16.85 12.59 14.14
N ALA A 410 -16.30 12.25 15.31
CA ALA A 410 -14.98 12.69 15.74
C ALA A 410 -13.82 12.26 14.81
N ASN A 411 -14.06 11.32 13.89
CA ASN A 411 -13.08 10.87 12.91
C ASN A 411 -13.28 11.49 11.51
N CYS A 412 -14.33 12.30 11.30
CA CYS A 412 -14.60 12.90 9.98
C CYS A 412 -13.46 13.84 9.56
N SER A 413 -12.96 14.67 10.47
CA SER A 413 -11.82 15.57 10.22
C SER A 413 -10.54 14.81 9.84
N THR A 414 -10.29 13.67 10.48
CA THR A 414 -9.10 12.84 10.19
C THR A 414 -9.14 12.17 8.82
N PHE A 415 -10.32 11.81 8.32
CA PHE A 415 -10.46 11.23 6.98
C PHE A 415 -10.83 12.26 5.91
N ASN A 416 -11.05 13.51 6.32
CA ASN A 416 -11.70 14.55 5.50
C ASN A 416 -12.99 14.05 4.85
N ALA A 417 -13.82 13.35 5.63
CA ALA A 417 -15.00 12.65 5.17
C ALA A 417 -16.29 13.39 5.49
N ASP A 418 -17.21 13.40 4.54
CA ASP A 418 -18.60 13.84 4.65
C ASP A 418 -19.52 12.64 4.37
N PHE A 419 -20.61 12.52 5.14
CA PHE A 419 -21.49 11.35 5.07
C PHE A 419 -22.47 11.41 3.89
N ASP A 420 -21.99 11.71 2.68
CA ASP A 420 -22.80 11.94 1.47
C ASP A 420 -22.72 10.79 0.44
N GLY A 421 -21.94 9.74 0.73
CA GLY A 421 -21.69 8.62 -0.18
C GLY A 421 -20.25 8.11 -0.15
N ASP A 422 -19.38 8.78 0.62
CA ASP A 422 -18.00 8.38 0.86
C ASP A 422 -17.80 6.88 1.18
N GLU A 423 -16.78 6.29 0.55
CA GLU A 423 -16.36 4.92 0.79
C GLU A 423 -15.06 4.84 1.61
N ILE A 424 -15.03 3.93 2.59
CA ILE A 424 -13.82 3.62 3.37
C ILE A 424 -13.40 2.17 3.15
N ASN A 425 -12.09 1.96 3.05
CA ASN A 425 -11.48 0.64 3.03
C ASN A 425 -11.20 0.18 4.46
N LEU A 426 -11.46 -1.10 4.70
CA LEU A 426 -11.17 -1.80 5.93
C LEU A 426 -10.15 -2.90 5.63
N HIS A 427 -9.11 -3.02 6.45
CA HIS A 427 -8.13 -4.09 6.35
C HIS A 427 -8.01 -4.77 7.72
N LEU A 428 -8.08 -6.09 7.74
CA LEU A 428 -7.92 -6.90 8.94
C LEU A 428 -6.51 -7.49 8.99
N PRO A 429 -5.60 -6.97 9.85
CA PRO A 429 -4.28 -7.57 10.05
C PRO A 429 -4.40 -9.04 10.49
N GLN A 430 -3.56 -9.89 9.91
CA GLN A 430 -3.67 -11.36 10.07
C GLN A 430 -2.71 -11.92 11.12
N ASP A 431 -1.81 -11.11 11.65
CA ASP A 431 -0.77 -11.49 12.60
C ASP A 431 -0.91 -10.72 13.92
N GLN A 432 -0.35 -11.29 15.00
CA GLN A 432 -0.42 -10.64 16.32
C GLN A 432 0.50 -9.42 16.42
N LEU A 433 1.60 -9.37 15.66
CA LEU A 433 2.52 -8.22 15.64
C LEU A 433 1.82 -7.02 14.99
N GLY A 434 1.25 -7.19 13.80
CA GLY A 434 0.44 -6.15 13.16
C GLY A 434 -0.74 -5.68 14.01
N ARG A 435 -1.40 -6.59 14.75
CA ARG A 435 -2.42 -6.20 15.75
C ARG A 435 -1.84 -5.36 16.88
N ALA A 436 -0.69 -5.74 17.44
CA ALA A 436 -0.05 -5.00 18.51
C ALA A 436 0.31 -3.58 18.07
N GLU A 437 0.95 -3.43 16.91
CA GLU A 437 1.28 -2.13 16.32
C GLU A 437 0.04 -1.28 16.08
N GLY A 438 -1.04 -1.89 15.58
CA GLY A 438 -2.27 -1.15 15.36
C GLY A 438 -2.97 -0.72 16.65
N TYR A 439 -2.88 -1.48 17.76
CA TYR A 439 -3.44 -1.03 19.05
C TYR A 439 -2.58 0.05 19.74
N THR A 440 -1.26 0.01 19.60
CA THR A 440 -0.34 0.88 20.36
C THR A 440 0.16 2.09 19.58
N ILE A 441 0.30 1.99 18.26
CA ILE A 441 0.91 3.04 17.42
C ILE A 441 -0.16 3.74 16.58
N VAL A 442 -0.95 2.97 15.82
CA VAL A 442 -1.81 3.52 14.74
C VAL A 442 -3.28 3.65 15.17
N HIS A 443 -3.63 3.23 16.39
CA HIS A 443 -4.99 3.32 16.89
C HIS A 443 -5.48 4.78 16.87
N ALA A 444 -6.76 5.00 16.57
CA ALA A 444 -7.34 6.33 16.47
C ALA A 444 -7.09 7.18 17.73
N ASP A 445 -7.11 6.57 18.92
CA ASP A 445 -6.81 7.27 20.18
C ASP A 445 -5.37 7.76 20.27
N GLN A 446 -4.41 7.06 19.64
CA GLN A 446 -3.00 7.45 19.59
C GLN A 446 -2.72 8.50 18.51
N GLN A 447 -3.68 8.78 17.64
CA GLN A 447 -3.61 9.78 16.56
C GLN A 447 -4.49 11.00 16.90
N PHE A 448 -4.35 11.52 18.12
CA PHE A 448 -5.17 12.64 18.60
C PHE A 448 -4.71 14.00 18.02
N ILE A 449 -3.39 14.19 17.90
CA ILE A 449 -2.75 15.41 17.39
C ILE A 449 -2.19 15.23 15.98
N VAL A 450 -2.19 16.31 15.19
CA VAL A 450 -1.59 16.33 13.86
C VAL A 450 -0.08 16.58 13.97
N PRO A 451 0.77 15.81 13.27
CA PRO A 451 2.21 16.02 13.31
C PRO A 451 2.68 17.39 12.82
N THR A 452 1.90 18.06 11.98
CA THR A 452 2.26 19.34 11.34
C THR A 452 2.38 20.49 12.34
N ASP A 453 1.41 20.65 13.24
CA ASP A 453 1.32 21.80 14.15
C ASP A 453 0.94 21.43 15.59
N GLY A 454 0.84 20.14 15.88
CA GLY A 454 0.48 19.61 17.20
C GLY A 454 -0.97 19.92 17.60
N LYS A 455 -1.84 20.36 16.69
CA LYS A 455 -3.25 20.63 17.03
C LYS A 455 -4.04 19.32 17.12
N PRO A 456 -4.99 19.23 18.08
CA PRO A 456 -5.99 18.17 18.09
C PRO A 456 -6.79 18.16 16.79
N ILE A 457 -6.87 17.00 16.14
CA ILE A 457 -7.71 16.81 14.93
C ILE A 457 -9.03 16.13 15.25
N ARG A 458 -9.07 15.31 16.30
CA ARG A 458 -10.28 14.61 16.74
C ARG A 458 -11.04 15.46 17.74
N GLY A 459 -12.31 15.72 17.48
CA GLY A 459 -13.16 16.54 18.33
C GLY A 459 -14.64 16.34 18.01
N LEU A 460 -15.51 16.69 18.96
CA LEU A 460 -16.94 16.70 18.69
C LEU A 460 -17.32 17.92 17.84
N ILE A 461 -18.33 17.75 17.00
CA ILE A 461 -18.76 18.74 16.02
C ILE A 461 -20.28 18.96 16.09
N GLN A 462 -20.72 20.09 15.53
CA GLN A 462 -22.14 20.42 15.29
C GLN A 462 -23.00 20.28 16.56
N ASP A 463 -23.99 19.40 16.53
CA ASP A 463 -24.99 19.14 17.57
C ASP A 463 -24.38 18.93 18.96
N HIS A 464 -23.23 18.26 19.03
CA HIS A 464 -22.54 18.03 20.30
C HIS A 464 -22.02 19.32 20.93
N VAL A 465 -21.61 20.30 20.11
CA VAL A 465 -21.15 21.61 20.58
C VAL A 465 -22.34 22.40 21.10
N VAL A 466 -23.47 22.36 20.38
CA VAL A 466 -24.72 23.02 20.81
C VAL A 466 -25.21 22.45 22.14
N ALA A 467 -25.31 21.13 22.23
CA ALA A 467 -25.69 20.44 23.46
C ALA A 467 -24.72 20.70 24.62
N GLY A 468 -23.41 20.80 24.33
CA GLY A 468 -22.40 21.17 25.32
C GLY A 468 -22.63 22.56 25.92
N VAL A 469 -22.96 23.55 25.08
CA VAL A 469 -23.32 24.89 25.54
C VAL A 469 -24.63 24.87 26.33
N LEU A 470 -25.70 24.32 25.77
CA LEU A 470 -27.03 24.29 26.41
C LEU A 470 -27.01 23.56 27.76
N LEU A 471 -26.32 22.42 27.86
CA LEU A 471 -26.19 21.69 29.12
C LEU A 471 -25.43 22.51 30.17
N CYS A 472 -24.42 23.27 29.76
CA CYS A 472 -23.56 24.02 30.69
C CYS A 472 -24.04 25.45 30.98
N CYS A 473 -25.11 25.91 30.32
CA CYS A 473 -25.75 27.18 30.63
C CYS A 473 -26.16 27.25 32.10
N ARG A 474 -26.04 28.45 32.69
CA ARG A 474 -26.31 28.67 34.12
C ARG A 474 -27.78 28.42 34.50
N ASP A 475 -28.68 28.58 33.53
CA ASP A 475 -30.12 28.40 33.72
C ASP A 475 -30.55 26.92 33.62
N THR A 476 -29.62 26.02 33.28
CA THR A 476 -29.89 24.59 33.13
C THR A 476 -29.83 23.88 34.49
N TRP A 477 -31.02 23.62 35.03
CA TRP A 477 -31.22 22.86 36.27
C TRP A 477 -31.81 21.48 35.99
N LEU A 478 -31.27 20.46 36.65
CA LEU A 478 -31.64 19.06 36.49
C LEU A 478 -32.19 18.49 37.79
N SER A 479 -33.24 17.68 37.69
CA SER A 479 -33.69 16.84 38.81
C SER A 479 -32.69 15.72 39.09
N ARG A 480 -32.80 15.08 40.26
CA ARG A 480 -31.95 13.93 40.62
C ARG A 480 -31.99 12.84 39.54
N ASP A 481 -33.18 12.50 39.06
CA ASP A 481 -33.37 11.43 38.08
C ASP A 481 -32.72 11.79 36.74
N GLN A 482 -32.94 13.01 36.25
CA GLN A 482 -32.31 13.51 35.02
C GLN A 482 -30.79 13.51 35.12
N TYR A 483 -30.25 14.03 36.22
CA TYR A 483 -28.81 14.06 36.48
C TYR A 483 -28.21 12.64 36.51
N THR A 484 -28.80 11.73 37.28
CA THR A 484 -28.31 10.34 37.37
C THR A 484 -28.38 9.60 36.03
N GLN A 485 -29.45 9.83 35.26
CA GLN A 485 -29.63 9.20 33.96
C GLN A 485 -28.60 9.69 32.95
N LEU A 486 -28.32 11.01 32.88
CA LEU A 486 -27.29 11.54 31.98
C LEU A 486 -25.89 11.03 32.35
N VAL A 487 -25.54 11.04 33.65
CA VAL A 487 -24.25 10.53 34.12
C VAL A 487 -24.13 9.03 33.79
N TYR A 488 -25.18 8.26 34.00
CA TYR A 488 -25.21 6.83 33.66
C TYR A 488 -25.01 6.61 32.16
N LEU A 489 -25.75 7.30 31.28
CA LEU A 489 -25.61 7.15 29.82
C LEU A 489 -24.22 7.53 29.30
N ALA A 490 -23.59 8.55 29.90
CA ALA A 490 -22.24 8.97 29.55
C ALA A 490 -21.17 7.93 29.99
N CYS A 491 -21.33 7.40 31.20
CA CYS A 491 -20.33 6.53 31.85
C CYS A 491 -20.53 5.03 31.56
N ALA A 492 -21.73 4.62 31.17
CA ALA A 492 -22.05 3.26 30.76
C ALA A 492 -21.40 2.98 29.40
N GLU A 493 -20.19 2.42 29.43
CA GLU A 493 -19.63 1.77 28.24
C GLU A 493 -20.61 0.69 27.77
N TRP A 494 -21.03 0.74 26.50
CA TRP A 494 -21.88 -0.29 25.91
C TRP A 494 -21.09 -1.61 25.80
N ARG A 495 -20.98 -2.35 26.90
CA ARG A 495 -20.26 -3.62 26.96
C ARG A 495 -21.07 -4.69 26.23
N ALA A 496 -20.42 -5.44 25.35
CA ALA A 496 -20.99 -6.70 24.89
C ALA A 496 -21.26 -7.59 26.11
N ARG A 497 -22.46 -8.17 26.22
CA ARG A 497 -22.77 -9.16 27.27
C ARG A 497 -21.67 -10.23 27.28
N GLY A 498 -20.99 -10.39 28.41
CA GLY A 498 -19.94 -11.41 28.58
C GLY A 498 -18.50 -10.90 28.49
N ALA A 499 -18.25 -9.61 28.23
CA ALA A 499 -16.94 -9.04 28.52
C ALA A 499 -16.81 -8.92 30.05
N GLY A 500 -16.12 -9.88 30.68
CA GLY A 500 -15.81 -9.88 32.11
C GLY A 500 -15.12 -8.57 32.50
N GLY A 501 -15.90 -7.62 32.98
CA GLY A 501 -15.39 -6.37 33.52
C GLY A 501 -15.12 -6.59 34.99
N GLY A 502 -13.86 -6.39 35.41
CA GLY A 502 -13.55 -6.23 36.81
C GLY A 502 -14.42 -5.14 37.45
N ASP A 503 -14.64 -5.29 38.76
CA ASP A 503 -15.36 -4.38 39.65
C ASP A 503 -14.94 -2.91 39.47
N ARG A 504 -15.50 -2.24 38.47
CA ARG A 504 -15.50 -0.78 38.45
C ARG A 504 -16.76 -0.33 39.15
N GLU A 505 -16.59 0.17 40.36
CA GLU A 505 -17.62 0.92 41.07
C GLU A 505 -18.25 1.97 40.15
N GLY A 506 -19.57 2.16 40.28
CA GLY A 506 -20.34 3.10 39.47
C GLY A 506 -19.85 4.56 39.55
N PRO A 507 -20.44 5.45 38.75
CA PRO A 507 -20.07 6.86 38.76
C PRO A 507 -20.33 7.47 40.14
N VAL A 508 -19.36 8.26 40.61
CA VAL A 508 -19.50 9.04 41.84
C VAL A 508 -20.38 10.25 41.53
N LEU A 509 -21.48 10.37 42.25
CA LEU A 509 -22.43 11.45 42.09
C LEU A 509 -22.04 12.63 42.97
N GLU A 510 -22.14 13.84 42.43
CA GLU A 510 -21.92 15.07 43.19
C GLU A 510 -23.13 15.42 44.07
N PRO A 511 -22.91 16.13 45.20
CA PRO A 511 -24.00 16.71 45.95
C PRO A 511 -24.76 17.76 45.11
N PRO A 512 -26.07 17.97 45.36
CA PRO A 512 -26.85 18.95 44.62
C PRO A 512 -26.34 20.38 44.85
N ALA A 513 -26.27 21.17 43.78
CA ALA A 513 -25.91 22.58 43.85
C ALA A 513 -26.98 23.43 44.56
N MET A 514 -28.26 23.05 44.46
CA MET A 514 -29.36 23.72 45.17
C MET A 514 -30.06 22.73 46.08
N LEU A 515 -30.15 23.05 47.38
CA LEU A 515 -30.83 22.21 48.37
C LEU A 515 -32.30 22.62 48.61
N LYS A 516 -32.60 23.93 48.51
CA LYS A 516 -33.92 24.52 48.71
C LYS A 516 -34.20 25.55 47.61
N PRO A 517 -35.46 25.72 47.15
CA PRO A 517 -36.69 25.05 47.59
C PRO A 517 -36.84 23.61 47.07
N ARG A 518 -36.08 23.23 46.04
CA ARG A 518 -36.02 21.87 45.50
C ARG A 518 -34.56 21.46 45.33
N THR A 519 -34.30 20.15 45.48
CA THR A 519 -32.97 19.58 45.26
C THR A 519 -32.68 19.51 43.76
N LEU A 520 -31.78 20.36 43.28
CA LEU A 520 -31.44 20.47 41.86
C LEU A 520 -29.92 20.43 41.67
N TRP A 521 -29.52 19.89 40.52
CA TRP A 521 -28.14 19.86 40.05
C TRP A 521 -27.99 20.82 38.88
N ALA A 522 -26.85 21.49 38.80
CA ALA A 522 -26.50 22.27 37.62
C ALA A 522 -25.98 21.33 36.53
N GLY A 523 -26.23 21.65 35.25
CA GLY A 523 -25.74 20.80 34.16
C GLY A 523 -24.21 20.67 34.10
N ARG A 524 -23.47 21.68 34.60
CA ARG A 524 -22.00 21.60 34.80
C ARG A 524 -21.56 20.45 35.70
N GLN A 525 -22.37 20.11 36.72
CA GLN A 525 -22.06 18.99 37.63
C GLN A 525 -22.08 17.63 36.90
N VAL A 526 -22.87 17.51 35.83
CA VAL A 526 -22.85 16.30 34.98
C VAL A 526 -21.48 16.13 34.34
N VAL A 527 -20.93 17.20 33.76
CA VAL A 527 -19.61 17.20 33.12
C VAL A 527 -18.51 16.89 34.14
N SER A 528 -18.55 17.50 35.33
CA SER A 528 -17.62 17.21 36.43
C SER A 528 -17.65 15.74 36.85
N SER A 529 -18.86 15.16 36.98
CA SER A 529 -19.05 13.76 37.40
C SER A 529 -18.52 12.79 36.33
N VAL A 530 -18.78 13.08 35.05
CA VAL A 530 -18.26 12.30 33.93
C VAL A 530 -16.74 12.38 33.86
N LEU A 531 -16.16 13.58 34.01
CA LEU A 531 -14.71 13.75 34.02
C LEU A 531 -14.07 12.94 35.16
N THR A 532 -14.59 13.10 36.39
CA THR A 532 -14.11 12.41 37.59
C THR A 532 -14.20 10.89 37.47
N TYR A 533 -15.22 10.36 36.77
CA TYR A 533 -15.34 8.93 36.52
C TYR A 533 -14.19 8.39 35.64
N TYR A 534 -13.83 9.10 34.57
CA TYR A 534 -12.75 8.66 33.66
C TYR A 534 -11.35 8.97 34.18
N THR A 535 -11.19 9.93 35.08
CA THR A 535 -9.92 10.27 35.73
C THR A 535 -9.80 9.70 37.15
N ARG A 536 -10.67 8.74 37.52
CA ARG A 536 -10.71 8.16 38.86
C ARG A 536 -9.37 7.54 39.24
N GLY A 537 -8.89 7.88 40.45
CA GLY A 537 -7.59 7.44 40.96
C GLY A 537 -6.39 8.27 40.48
N LEU A 538 -6.62 9.30 39.67
CA LEU A 538 -5.61 10.25 39.23
C LEU A 538 -5.80 11.62 39.93
N PRO A 539 -4.77 12.49 39.96
CA PRO A 539 -4.90 13.83 40.53
C PRO A 539 -6.01 14.63 39.83
N PRO A 540 -6.84 15.37 40.57
CA PRO A 540 -7.98 16.06 40.01
C PRO A 540 -7.57 17.24 39.11
N LEU A 541 -8.27 17.40 37.99
CA LEU A 541 -7.95 18.39 36.96
C LEU A 541 -8.18 19.83 37.46
N THR A 542 -7.19 20.71 37.24
CA THR A 542 -7.34 22.16 37.41
C THR A 542 -6.78 22.83 36.17
N PHE A 543 -7.61 23.54 35.42
CA PHE A 543 -7.18 24.31 34.26
C PHE A 543 -8.22 25.38 33.92
N GLU A 544 -7.79 26.34 33.11
CA GLU A 544 -8.63 27.40 32.61
C GLU A 544 -8.42 27.61 31.11
N VAL A 545 -9.50 27.92 30.39
CA VAL A 545 -9.45 28.22 28.95
C VAL A 545 -10.55 29.19 28.55
N GLY A 546 -10.22 30.14 27.68
CA GLY A 546 -11.20 31.05 27.10
C GLY A 546 -12.14 30.34 26.13
N GLY A 547 -13.43 30.63 26.23
CA GLY A 547 -14.45 30.18 25.30
C GLY A 547 -14.46 30.98 23.98
N LYS A 548 -15.29 30.53 23.05
CA LYS A 548 -15.57 31.17 21.76
C LYS A 548 -16.64 32.23 21.84
N VAL A 549 -17.57 32.11 22.78
CA VAL A 549 -18.66 33.08 22.94
C VAL A 549 -18.16 34.27 23.76
N PRO A 550 -18.17 35.50 23.21
CA PRO A 550 -17.69 36.69 23.91
C PRO A 550 -18.44 36.98 25.21
N ALA A 551 -17.79 37.70 26.13
CA ALA A 551 -18.37 38.06 27.42
C ALA A 551 -19.69 38.86 27.30
N ASP A 552 -19.83 39.66 26.26
CA ASP A 552 -21.00 40.54 26.04
C ASP A 552 -22.32 39.75 25.92
N TYR A 553 -22.28 38.56 25.33
CA TYR A 553 -23.44 37.68 25.19
C TYR A 553 -23.90 37.08 26.52
N TRP A 554 -23.00 37.00 27.51
CA TRP A 554 -23.29 36.43 28.82
C TRP A 554 -23.53 37.51 29.90
N GLY A 555 -23.33 38.78 29.56
CA GLY A 555 -23.31 39.88 30.52
C GLY A 555 -22.20 39.75 31.56
N ARG A 556 -22.42 40.29 32.76
CA ARG A 556 -21.41 40.33 33.86
C ARG A 556 -21.29 39.01 34.63
N THR A 557 -21.31 37.87 33.95
CA THR A 557 -21.39 36.54 34.58
C THR A 557 -20.10 35.72 34.50
N GLY A 558 -19.16 36.07 33.62
CA GLY A 558 -17.88 35.36 33.49
C GLY A 558 -17.96 34.01 32.75
N GLU A 559 -19.10 33.66 32.16
CA GLU A 559 -19.33 32.38 31.46
C GLU A 559 -18.56 32.24 30.13
N HIS A 560 -17.85 33.30 29.71
CA HIS A 560 -16.92 33.27 28.58
C HIS A 560 -15.62 32.51 28.88
N HIS A 561 -15.35 32.15 30.13
CA HIS A 561 -14.13 31.47 30.55
C HIS A 561 -14.45 30.15 31.25
N MET A 562 -13.93 29.04 30.70
CA MET A 562 -14.08 27.70 31.25
C MET A 562 -13.05 27.49 32.36
N LEU A 563 -13.52 27.24 33.58
CA LEU A 563 -12.69 27.01 34.76
C LEU A 563 -13.02 25.66 35.40
N PHE A 564 -12.03 24.78 35.45
CA PHE A 564 -12.04 23.58 36.28
C PHE A 564 -11.12 23.78 37.49
N HIS A 565 -11.63 23.51 38.68
CA HIS A 565 -10.87 23.57 39.92
C HIS A 565 -11.02 22.26 40.69
N LYS A 566 -9.90 21.53 40.88
CA LYS A 566 -9.87 20.25 41.60
C LYS A 566 -10.95 19.26 41.11
N GLY A 567 -11.14 19.16 39.80
CA GLY A 567 -12.07 18.24 39.16
C GLY A 567 -13.51 18.77 39.01
N TYR A 568 -13.83 19.90 39.65
CA TYR A 568 -15.15 20.53 39.56
C TYR A 568 -15.18 21.58 38.47
N PHE A 569 -16.22 21.53 37.63
CA PHE A 569 -16.49 22.53 36.61
C PHE A 569 -17.22 23.74 37.24
N VAL A 570 -16.48 24.82 37.48
CA VAL A 570 -16.94 25.96 38.29
C VAL A 570 -17.68 27.00 37.45
N SER A 571 -17.13 27.38 36.30
CA SER A 571 -17.63 28.47 35.45
C SER A 571 -17.37 28.18 33.98
N GLY A 572 -18.24 28.66 33.09
CA GLY A 572 -18.10 28.57 31.65
C GLY A 572 -18.96 27.47 31.02
N THR A 573 -18.84 27.34 29.69
CA THR A 573 -19.59 26.37 28.88
C THR A 573 -18.67 25.46 28.07
N VAL A 574 -19.12 24.25 27.76
CA VAL A 574 -18.39 23.33 26.86
C VAL A 574 -18.73 23.66 25.42
N ASP A 575 -17.90 24.50 24.81
CA ASP A 575 -18.05 24.93 23.42
C ASP A 575 -16.98 24.30 22.50
N LYS A 576 -16.83 24.83 21.28
CA LYS A 576 -15.84 24.35 20.32
C LYS A 576 -14.39 24.49 20.81
N ALA A 577 -14.08 25.48 21.66
CA ALA A 577 -12.73 25.65 22.20
C ALA A 577 -12.34 24.48 23.13
N ALA A 578 -13.32 23.87 23.81
CA ALA A 578 -13.08 22.71 24.68
C ALA A 578 -12.49 21.49 23.94
N PHE A 579 -12.74 21.37 22.63
CA PHE A 579 -12.21 20.30 21.76
C PHE A 579 -11.00 20.75 20.92
N GLY A 580 -10.61 22.03 21.00
CA GLY A 580 -9.52 22.61 20.23
C GLY A 580 -8.15 22.52 20.92
N LYS A 581 -7.17 23.22 20.34
CA LYS A 581 -5.82 23.37 20.93
C LYS A 581 -5.94 23.99 22.32
N PHE A 582 -5.32 23.35 23.32
CA PHE A 582 -5.39 23.74 24.74
C PHE A 582 -6.80 23.69 25.36
N GLY A 583 -7.76 23.06 24.69
CA GLY A 583 -9.09 22.80 25.27
C GLY A 583 -9.10 21.69 26.31
N LEU A 584 -10.26 21.46 26.93
CA LEU A 584 -10.52 20.42 27.92
C LEU A 584 -9.99 19.04 27.49
N VAL A 585 -10.33 18.57 26.29
CA VAL A 585 -9.95 17.22 25.85
C VAL A 585 -8.44 17.11 25.61
N HIS A 586 -7.81 18.20 25.14
CA HIS A 586 -6.36 18.27 24.98
C HIS A 586 -5.63 18.29 26.33
N ALA A 587 -6.16 19.02 27.32
CA ALA A 587 -5.62 19.01 28.68
C ALA A 587 -5.71 17.62 29.32
N VAL A 588 -6.83 16.90 29.11
CA VAL A 588 -6.99 15.52 29.57
C VAL A 588 -6.04 14.56 28.86
N GLN A 589 -5.81 14.77 27.56
CA GLN A 589 -4.86 13.98 26.78
C GLN A 589 -3.43 14.14 27.30
N GLU A 590 -3.00 15.37 27.61
CA GLU A 590 -1.66 15.65 28.11
C GLU A 590 -1.46 15.11 29.54
N LEU A 591 -2.43 15.31 30.43
CA LEU A 591 -2.29 14.96 31.86
C LEU A 591 -2.56 13.48 32.16
N TYR A 592 -3.51 12.86 31.45
CA TYR A 592 -4.00 11.52 31.76
C TYR A 592 -3.81 10.53 30.60
N GLY A 593 -3.29 11.00 29.46
CA GLY A 593 -2.97 10.18 28.30
C GLY A 593 -4.07 10.07 27.26
N ASN A 594 -3.65 9.63 26.07
CA ASN A 594 -4.47 9.49 24.86
C ASN A 594 -5.74 8.64 25.04
N THR A 595 -5.64 7.53 25.78
CA THR A 595 -6.78 6.63 26.00
C THR A 595 -7.85 7.25 26.89
N ALA A 596 -7.47 8.06 27.89
CA ALA A 596 -8.42 8.76 28.74
C ALA A 596 -9.19 9.82 27.93
N ALA A 597 -8.48 10.58 27.09
CA ALA A 597 -9.09 11.55 26.19
C ALA A 597 -10.07 10.91 25.18
N GLY A 598 -9.69 9.79 24.54
CA GLY A 598 -10.57 9.07 23.62
C GLY A 598 -11.85 8.53 24.28
N ARG A 599 -11.74 8.02 25.52
CA ARG A 599 -12.90 7.60 26.32
C ARG A 599 -13.79 8.77 26.73
N LEU A 600 -13.20 9.87 27.18
CA LEU A 600 -13.92 11.09 27.53
C LEU A 600 -14.67 11.66 26.33
N LEU A 601 -14.03 11.69 25.15
CA LEU A 601 -14.66 12.16 23.91
C LEU A 601 -15.87 11.30 23.54
N SER A 602 -15.75 9.98 23.69
CA SER A 602 -16.86 9.04 23.46
C SER A 602 -17.99 9.23 24.48
N ALA A 603 -17.65 9.52 25.74
CA ALA A 603 -18.63 9.77 26.80
C ALA A 603 -19.39 11.07 26.58
N PHE A 604 -18.69 12.13 26.18
CA PHE A 604 -19.30 13.41 25.82
C PHE A 604 -20.18 13.29 24.59
N SER A 605 -19.82 12.49 23.58
CA SER A 605 -20.73 12.26 22.45
C SER A 605 -22.05 11.68 22.94
N ARG A 606 -22.03 10.57 23.69
CA ARG A 606 -23.25 9.96 24.25
C ARG A 606 -24.04 10.92 25.14
N LEU A 607 -23.35 11.65 26.02
CA LEU A 607 -23.98 12.62 26.92
C LEU A 607 -24.75 13.68 26.15
N PHE A 608 -24.08 14.31 25.19
CA PHE A 608 -24.64 15.42 24.43
C PHE A 608 -25.72 14.94 23.46
N THR A 609 -25.58 13.77 22.85
CA THR A 609 -26.65 13.15 22.06
C THR A 609 -27.89 12.88 22.91
N ALA A 610 -27.72 12.29 24.10
CA ALA A 610 -28.85 11.99 24.99
C ALA A 610 -29.54 13.26 25.51
N TYR A 611 -28.76 14.27 25.88
CA TYR A 611 -29.30 15.54 26.34
C TYR A 611 -30.09 16.25 25.23
N LEU A 612 -29.54 16.29 24.02
CA LEU A 612 -30.19 16.92 22.87
C LEU A 612 -31.50 16.20 22.48
N GLN A 613 -31.58 14.88 22.66
CA GLN A 613 -32.82 14.13 22.45
C GLN A 613 -33.93 14.51 23.43
N TRP A 614 -33.59 14.94 24.65
CA TRP A 614 -34.57 15.39 25.64
C TRP A 614 -34.94 16.86 25.45
N HIS A 615 -33.95 17.70 25.20
CA HIS A 615 -34.13 19.15 25.10
C HIS A 615 -34.70 19.56 23.74
N GLY A 616 -34.25 18.91 22.66
CA GLY A 616 -34.45 19.38 21.30
C GLY A 616 -33.58 20.60 20.96
N PHE A 617 -33.35 20.82 19.68
CA PHE A 617 -32.75 22.05 19.17
C PHE A 617 -33.28 22.31 17.76
N THR A 618 -33.57 23.56 17.45
CA THR A 618 -34.10 23.99 16.16
C THR A 618 -33.55 25.37 15.81
N CYS A 619 -33.60 25.71 14.54
CA CYS A 619 -33.36 27.06 14.03
C CYS A 619 -34.56 27.43 13.18
N GLY A 620 -35.28 28.47 13.58
CA GLY A 620 -36.50 28.94 12.93
C GLY A 620 -36.26 30.16 12.04
N PHE A 621 -37.34 30.66 11.42
CA PHE A 621 -37.27 31.91 10.66
C PHE A 621 -37.14 33.13 11.58
N ASP A 622 -37.68 33.04 12.79
CA ASP A 622 -37.59 34.02 13.86
C ASP A 622 -36.15 34.31 14.31
N ASP A 623 -35.27 33.30 14.31
CA ASP A 623 -33.84 33.45 14.62
C ASP A 623 -33.07 34.32 13.60
N LEU A 624 -33.65 34.54 12.42
CA LEU A 624 -33.06 35.30 11.31
C LEU A 624 -33.59 36.74 11.23
N LEU A 625 -34.60 37.09 12.04
CA LEU A 625 -35.23 38.40 12.01
C LEU A 625 -34.38 39.43 12.76
N LEU A 626 -34.16 40.58 12.13
CA LEU A 626 -33.64 41.75 12.83
C LEU A 626 -34.76 42.40 13.63
N VAL A 627 -34.42 42.91 14.82
CA VAL A 627 -35.35 43.73 15.59
C VAL A 627 -35.51 45.09 14.90
N ALA A 628 -36.71 45.66 14.91
CA ALA A 628 -37.01 46.92 14.23
C ALA A 628 -36.16 48.14 14.68
N ALA A 629 -35.49 48.04 15.83
CA ALA A 629 -34.56 49.05 16.32
C ALA A 629 -33.13 48.92 15.73
N ALA A 630 -32.84 47.82 15.04
CA ALA A 630 -31.58 47.53 14.39
C ALA A 630 -31.63 47.70 12.86
N GLU A 631 -32.83 47.78 12.27
CA GLU A 631 -33.07 48.34 10.93
C GLU A 631 -33.00 49.87 10.97
#